data_AF-A0A725B674-F1
#
_entry.id   AF-A0A725B674-F1
#
_cell.length_a   1.000
_cell.length_b   1.000
_cell.length_c   1.000
_cell.angle_alpha   90.00
_cell.angle_beta   90.00
_cell.angle_gamma   90.00
#
_symmetry.space_group_name_H-M   'P 1'
#
loop_
_entity.id
_entity.type
_entity.pdbx_description
1 polymer ?
#
loop_
_entity_poly.entity_id
_entity_poly.type
_entity_poly.pdbx_seq_one_letter_code
_entity_poly.pdbx_strand_id
1 'polypeptide(L)'
;MQTFKYYAVVTPDLEDDCYLVRFPDLKNVFTDGETLLEAVKHAEEVLEGMLEVMIDYNTKFNPPSLVSNLKIEEGESLIAVEVHVTPKGTDGDFKQELIDNIYDDED
;
A
#
# COMPACT_ATOMS: atom_id res chain seq x y z
N MET A 1 -16.42 -0.49 -9.56
CA MET A 1 -15.05 -0.97 -9.78
C MET A 1 -14.23 0.16 -10.38
N GLN A 2 -13.16 0.57 -9.70
CA GLN A 2 -12.21 1.59 -10.12
C GLN A 2 -10.83 0.93 -10.25
N THR A 3 -10.11 1.22 -11.33
CA THR A 3 -8.75 0.70 -11.55
C THR A 3 -7.74 1.70 -11.02
N PHE A 4 -6.77 1.22 -10.24
CA PHE A 4 -5.68 2.02 -9.71
C PHE A 4 -4.35 1.42 -10.12
N LYS A 5 -3.36 2.28 -10.37
CA LYS A 5 -2.00 1.88 -10.70
C LYS A 5 -1.01 2.69 -9.89
N TYR A 6 -0.23 2.02 -9.08
CA TYR A 6 0.82 2.63 -8.26
C TYR A 6 2.16 1.94 -8.51
N TYR A 7 3.23 2.68 -8.26
CA TYR A 7 4.57 2.11 -8.24
C TYR A 7 4.88 1.58 -6.85
N ALA A 8 5.40 0.36 -6.79
CA ALA A 8 5.93 -0.22 -5.56
C ALA A 8 7.45 -0.38 -5.68
N VAL A 9 8.14 -0.13 -4.57
CA VAL A 9 9.58 -0.35 -4.46
C VAL A 9 9.81 -1.62 -3.67
N VAL A 10 10.54 -2.55 -4.27
CA VAL A 10 10.93 -3.83 -3.69
C VAL A 10 12.38 -3.74 -3.24
N THR A 11 12.61 -4.06 -1.97
CA THR A 11 13.93 -4.02 -1.31
C THR A 11 14.25 -5.42 -0.80
N PRO A 12 15.35 -6.06 -1.23
CA PRO A 12 15.80 -7.32 -0.62
C PRO A 12 16.18 -7.09 0.84
N ASP A 13 15.65 -7.91 1.75
CA ASP A 13 16.08 -7.96 3.14
C ASP A 13 16.94 -9.21 3.35
N LEU A 14 18.23 -8.99 3.59
CA LEU A 14 19.21 -10.08 3.75
C LEU A 14 19.22 -10.66 5.17
N GLU A 15 18.64 -9.96 6.16
CA GLU A 15 18.55 -10.46 7.53
C GLU A 15 17.42 -11.48 7.66
N ASP A 16 16.27 -11.19 7.03
CA ASP A 16 15.07 -12.01 7.08
C ASP A 16 14.85 -12.91 5.84
N ASP A 17 15.78 -12.89 4.86
CA ASP A 17 15.74 -13.65 3.61
C ASP A 17 14.41 -13.48 2.84
N CYS A 18 13.95 -12.22 2.75
CA CYS A 18 12.67 -11.87 2.13
C CYS A 18 12.79 -10.61 1.24
N TYR A 19 11.66 -10.19 0.68
CA TYR A 19 11.55 -8.98 -0.13
C TYR A 19 10.51 -8.05 0.48
N LEU A 20 10.95 -6.90 0.98
CA LEU A 20 10.08 -5.85 1.48
C LEU A 20 9.51 -5.03 0.32
N VAL A 21 8.23 -4.71 0.38
CA VAL A 21 7.54 -3.89 -0.62
C VAL A 21 6.91 -2.68 0.06
N ARG A 22 7.12 -1.50 -0.52
CA ARG A 22 6.45 -0.26 -0.10
C ARG A 22 5.88 0.49 -1.30
N PHE A 23 4.84 1.29 -1.05
CA PHE A 23 4.28 2.21 -2.04
C PHE A 23 4.68 3.66 -1.69
N PRO A 24 5.62 4.30 -2.41
CA PRO A 24 6.14 5.63 -2.03
C PRO A 24 5.07 6.73 -1.94
N ASP A 25 4.00 6.61 -2.72
CA ASP A 25 2.91 7.59 -2.73
C ASP A 25 1.87 7.36 -1.62
N LEU A 26 1.84 6.16 -1.01
CA LEU A 26 0.84 5.77 -0.03
C LEU A 26 1.49 5.56 1.33
N LYS A 27 1.10 6.40 2.30
CA LYS A 27 1.61 6.32 3.67
C LYS A 27 1.17 4.99 4.31
N ASN A 28 2.11 4.32 5.00
CA ASN A 28 1.87 3.10 5.77
C ASN A 28 1.28 1.94 4.95
N VAL A 29 1.56 1.86 3.65
CA VAL A 29 1.21 0.71 2.80
C VAL A 29 2.50 -0.03 2.45
N PHE A 30 2.72 -1.14 3.13
CA PHE A 30 3.87 -2.02 2.97
C PHE A 30 3.48 -3.47 3.21
N THR A 31 4.26 -4.37 2.65
CA THR A 31 4.13 -5.82 2.79
C THR A 31 5.48 -6.46 2.49
N ASP A 32 5.56 -7.77 2.53
CA ASP A 32 6.75 -8.56 2.29
C ASP A 32 6.41 -9.90 1.64
N GLY A 33 7.41 -10.66 1.21
CA GLY A 33 7.25 -12.03 0.76
C GLY A 33 8.58 -12.75 0.71
N GLU A 34 8.59 -14.06 0.96
CA GLU A 34 9.81 -14.89 0.97
C GLU A 34 10.45 -14.96 -0.42
N THR A 35 9.64 -14.83 -1.46
CA THR A 35 10.10 -14.77 -2.86
C THR A 35 9.63 -13.51 -3.55
N LEU A 36 10.35 -13.07 -4.59
CA LEU A 36 9.94 -11.92 -5.40
C LEU A 36 8.52 -12.09 -5.98
N LEU A 37 8.14 -13.31 -6.37
CA LEU A 37 6.80 -13.61 -6.88
C LEU A 37 5.73 -13.43 -5.80
N GLU A 38 6.02 -13.88 -4.57
CA GLU A 38 5.13 -13.73 -3.43
C GLU A 38 5.00 -12.26 -3.03
N ALA A 39 6.11 -11.54 -2.92
CA ALA A 39 6.12 -10.12 -2.61
C ALA A 39 5.28 -9.29 -3.61
N VAL A 40 5.33 -9.62 -4.91
CA VAL A 40 4.47 -8.97 -5.93
C VAL A 40 2.99 -9.30 -5.71
N LYS A 41 2.63 -10.54 -5.39
CA LYS A 41 1.24 -10.92 -5.11
C LYS A 41 0.71 -10.21 -3.86
N HIS A 42 1.49 -10.20 -2.78
CA HIS A 42 1.12 -9.49 -1.57
C HIS A 42 1.03 -7.97 -1.82
N ALA A 43 1.86 -7.42 -2.71
CA ALA A 43 1.77 -6.02 -3.12
C ALA A 43 0.43 -5.69 -3.79
N GLU A 44 -0.09 -6.58 -4.64
CA GLU A 44 -1.43 -6.44 -5.23
C GLU A 44 -2.51 -6.49 -4.16
N GLU A 45 -2.45 -7.47 -3.26
CA GLU A 45 -3.44 -7.66 -2.18
C GLU A 45 -3.48 -6.48 -1.20
N VAL A 46 -2.32 -6.02 -0.72
CA VAL A 46 -2.23 -4.90 0.21
C VAL A 46 -2.66 -3.59 -0.46
N LEU A 47 -2.32 -3.37 -1.74
CA LEU A 47 -2.74 -2.18 -2.47
C LEU A 47 -4.25 -2.14 -2.65
N GLU A 48 -4.86 -3.25 -3.06
CA GLU A 48 -6.31 -3.35 -3.22
C GLU A 48 -7.03 -3.11 -1.90
N GLY A 49 -6.64 -3.83 -0.83
CA GLY A 49 -7.28 -3.74 0.47
C GLY A 49 -7.14 -2.35 1.10
N MET A 50 -5.95 -1.74 1.02
CA MET A 50 -5.73 -0.42 1.60
C MET A 50 -6.48 0.67 0.83
N LEU A 51 -6.55 0.60 -0.50
CA LEU A 51 -7.35 1.54 -1.29
C LEU A 51 -8.86 1.35 -1.03
N GLU A 52 -9.34 0.13 -0.87
CA GLU A 52 -10.73 -0.15 -0.48
C GLU A 52 -11.06 0.54 0.84
N VAL A 53 -10.27 0.31 1.88
CA VAL A 53 -10.42 0.96 3.19
C VAL A 53 -10.36 2.48 3.05
N MET A 54 -9.35 3.03 2.38
CA MET A 54 -9.24 4.48 2.23
C MET A 54 -10.45 5.10 1.52
N ILE A 55 -11.00 4.43 0.50
CA ILE A 55 -12.18 4.92 -0.22
C ILE A 55 -13.43 4.82 0.66
N ASP A 56 -13.66 3.68 1.30
CA ASP A 56 -14.84 3.47 2.13
C ASP A 56 -14.84 4.49 3.28
N TYR A 57 -13.73 4.66 4.00
CA TYR A 57 -13.63 5.63 5.10
C TYR A 57 -13.36 7.08 4.67
N ASN A 58 -13.43 7.39 3.36
CA ASN A 58 -13.16 8.73 2.82
C ASN A 58 -11.81 9.33 3.31
N THR A 59 -10.82 8.45 3.52
CA THR A 59 -9.45 8.82 3.87
C THR A 59 -8.75 9.35 2.62
N LYS A 60 -8.08 10.49 2.74
CA LYS A 60 -7.32 11.07 1.63
C LYS A 60 -6.02 10.31 1.41
N PHE A 61 -5.70 10.04 0.14
CA PHE A 61 -4.43 9.46 -0.28
C PHE A 61 -3.88 10.21 -1.49
N ASN A 62 -2.57 10.12 -1.69
CA ASN A 62 -1.93 10.80 -2.81
C ASN A 62 -2.13 10.02 -4.12
N PRO A 63 -2.27 10.71 -5.26
CA PRO A 63 -2.21 10.05 -6.56
C PRO A 63 -0.81 9.48 -6.83
N PRO A 64 -0.67 8.53 -7.77
CA PRO A 64 0.63 7.97 -8.14
C PRO A 64 1.55 9.05 -8.74
N SER A 65 2.81 9.05 -8.31
CA SER A 65 3.84 9.92 -8.86
C SER A 65 4.29 9.47 -10.25
N LEU A 66 4.83 10.41 -11.01
CA LEU A 66 5.61 10.08 -12.21
C LEU A 66 6.85 9.29 -11.81
N VAL A 67 7.24 8.29 -12.61
CA VAL A 67 8.46 7.49 -12.37
C VAL A 67 9.69 8.36 -12.18
N SER A 68 9.81 9.45 -12.94
CA SER A 68 10.93 10.39 -12.86
C SER A 68 11.07 11.09 -11.50
N ASN A 69 10.02 11.07 -10.68
CA ASN A 69 10.00 11.70 -9.36
C ASN A 69 10.26 10.70 -8.23
N LEU A 70 10.31 9.39 -8.55
CA LEU A 70 10.57 8.35 -7.56
C LEU A 70 12.07 8.19 -7.34
N LYS A 71 12.46 8.14 -6.07
CA LYS A 71 13.82 7.83 -5.66
C LYS A 71 13.93 6.32 -5.41
N ILE A 72 14.80 5.67 -6.18
CA ILE A 72 15.11 4.24 -6.08
C ILE A 72 16.60 4.14 -5.77
N GLU A 73 16.92 3.45 -4.68
CA GLU A 73 18.30 3.23 -4.24
C GLU A 73 18.94 2.05 -4.99
N GLU A 74 20.27 1.95 -4.95
CA GLU A 74 20.98 0.82 -5.54
C GLU A 74 20.57 -0.50 -4.87
N GLY A 75 20.21 -1.50 -5.69
CA GLY A 75 19.72 -2.80 -5.23
C GLY A 75 18.20 -2.88 -5.07
N GLU A 76 17.48 -1.76 -5.09
CA GLU A 76 16.01 -1.76 -5.10
C GLU A 76 15.46 -2.00 -6.52
N SER A 77 14.26 -2.58 -6.58
CA SER A 77 13.51 -2.77 -7.83
C SER A 77 12.22 -1.95 -7.82
N LEU A 78 11.88 -1.36 -8.96
CA LEU A 78 10.62 -0.64 -9.15
C LEU A 78 9.65 -1.51 -9.97
N ILE A 79 8.46 -1.74 -9.44
CA ILE A 79 7.38 -2.45 -10.13
C ILE A 79 6.13 -1.57 -10.24
N ALA A 80 5.36 -1.77 -11.30
CA ALA A 80 4.05 -1.15 -11.45
C ALA A 80 2.97 -2.16 -11.07
N VAL A 81 2.17 -1.83 -10.06
CA VAL A 81 1.11 -2.68 -9.53
C VAL A 81 -0.24 -2.08 -9.93
N GLU A 82 -1.11 -2.90 -10.54
CA GLU A 82 -2.43 -2.49 -11.01
C GLU A 82 -3.51 -3.33 -10.34
N VAL A 83 -4.50 -2.69 -9.72
CA VAL A 83 -5.57 -3.36 -8.97
C VAL A 83 -6.95 -2.81 -9.35
N HIS A 84 -7.98 -3.60 -9.08
CA HIS A 84 -9.37 -3.29 -9.40
C HIS A 84 -10.21 -3.22 -8.13
N VAL A 85 -10.41 -2.02 -7.60
CA VAL A 85 -11.08 -1.83 -6.31
C VAL A 85 -12.59 -1.70 -6.50
N THR A 86 -13.37 -2.42 -5.72
CA THR A 86 -14.83 -2.25 -5.63
C THR A 86 -15.18 -1.79 -4.22
N PRO A 87 -15.41 -0.47 -4.01
CA PRO A 87 -15.80 0.06 -2.71
C PRO A 87 -17.08 -0.61 -2.23
N LYS A 88 -17.11 -1.02 -0.96
CA LYS A 88 -18.29 -1.66 -0.37
C LYS A 88 -19.24 -0.63 0.24
N GLY A 89 -18.77 0.59 0.48
CA GLY A 89 -19.50 1.62 1.22
C GLY A 89 -19.49 1.36 2.72
N THR A 90 -19.62 2.40 3.53
CA THR A 90 -19.56 2.33 5.01
C THR A 90 -20.88 1.90 5.64
N ASP A 91 -21.63 1.02 4.99
CA ASP A 91 -22.87 0.50 5.55
C ASP A 91 -22.56 -0.56 6.64
N GLY A 92 -21.89 -0.16 7.74
CA GLY A 92 -22.27 -0.76 9.03
C GLY A 92 -21.23 -1.10 10.10
N ASP A 93 -19.94 -1.34 9.86
CA ASP A 93 -19.17 -2.11 10.88
C ASP A 93 -18.01 -1.41 11.61
N PHE A 94 -17.47 -0.28 11.14
CA PHE A 94 -16.49 0.47 11.93
C PHE A 94 -16.73 1.97 11.85
N LYS A 95 -16.71 2.65 13.00
CA LYS A 95 -16.84 4.10 13.09
C LYS A 95 -15.44 4.72 13.00
N GLN A 96 -15.25 5.68 12.10
CA GLN A 96 -14.00 6.46 11.98
C GLN A 96 -13.53 7.03 13.35
N GLU A 97 -14.47 7.38 14.21
CA GLU A 97 -14.25 7.82 15.60
C GLU A 97 -13.42 6.82 16.45
N LEU A 98 -13.42 5.53 16.12
CA LEU A 98 -12.62 4.52 16.82
C LEU A 98 -11.15 4.49 16.36
N ILE A 99 -10.86 4.95 15.15
CA ILE A 99 -9.50 4.99 14.58
C ILE A 99 -8.76 6.23 15.11
N ASP A 100 -9.45 7.37 15.15
CA ASP A 100 -8.85 8.63 15.60
C ASP A 100 -8.39 8.56 17.08
N ASN A 101 -9.10 7.80 17.93
CA ASN A 101 -8.76 7.61 19.35
C ASN A 101 -7.57 6.66 19.59
N ILE A 102 -7.06 5.92 18.59
CA ILE A 102 -5.91 5.01 18.77
C ILE A 102 -4.58 5.75 18.53
N TYR A 103 -4.61 6.87 17.81
CA TYR A 103 -3.41 7.65 17.48
C TYR A 103 -3.21 8.92 18.31
N ASP A 104 -4.12 9.22 19.25
CA ASP A 104 -4.02 10.37 20.17
C ASP A 104 -3.21 10.05 21.46
N ASP A 105 -2.75 8.81 21.64
CA ASP A 105 -2.04 8.34 22.86
C ASP A 105 -0.51 8.10 22.65
N GLU A 106 0.14 8.79 21.70
CA GLU A 106 1.62 8.85 21.64
C GLU A 106 2.12 10.30 21.77
N ASP A 107 2.23 10.75 23.04
CA ASP A 107 3.06 11.87 23.51
C ASP A 107 4.48 11.41 23.88
#